data_AF-A0A8B4UIJ4-F1
#
_entry.id   AF-A0A8B4UIJ4-F1
#
_cell.length_a   1.000
_cell.length_b   1.000
_cell.length_c   1.000
_cell.angle_alpha   90.00
_cell.angle_beta   90.00
_cell.angle_gamma   90.00
#
_symmetry.space_group_name_H-M   'P 1'
#
loop_
_entity.id
_entity.type
_entity.pdbx_description
1 polymer ?
#
loop_
_entity_poly.entity_id
_entity_poly.type
_entity_poly.pdbx_seq_one_letter_code
_entity_poly.pdbx_strand_id
1 'polypeptide(L)'
;MRIVYFVNAAWYFELHWLDRSEAAISKGYEVHLVSNFADDAIKNNLEKKGIKCWDIELNRFSKNVFKNISILTAFRKICKQIKPDLFI
;
A
#
# COMPACT_ATOMS: atom_id res chain seq x y z
N MET A 1 0.55 14.99 6.82
CA MET A 1 0.42 13.66 7.45
C MET A 1 0.67 12.61 6.40
N ARG A 2 1.28 11.49 6.79
CA ARG A 2 1.55 10.33 5.95
C ARG A 2 0.62 9.20 6.31
N ILE A 3 -0.25 8.84 5.37
CA ILE A 3 -1.26 7.79 5.55
C ILE A 3 -0.80 6.59 4.74
N VAL A 4 -0.66 5.44 5.41
CA VAL A 4 -0.32 4.17 4.76
C VAL A 4 -1.55 3.28 4.74
N TYR A 5 -1.96 2.90 3.53
CA TYR A 5 -2.91 1.82 3.31
C TYR A 5 -2.16 0.51 3.15
N PHE A 6 -2.46 -0.48 3.97
CA PHE A 6 -1.90 -1.83 3.83
C PHE A 6 -2.99 -2.82 3.45
N VAL A 7 -3.07 -3.15 2.17
CA VAL A 7 -4.08 -4.07 1.63
C VAL A 7 -3.43 -5.24 0.91
N ASN A 8 -4.18 -6.34 0.83
CA ASN A 8 -3.71 -7.55 0.17
C ASN A 8 -3.68 -7.42 -1.36
N ALA A 9 -4.53 -6.57 -1.93
CA ALA A 9 -4.68 -6.43 -3.38
C ALA A 9 -4.95 -4.98 -3.76
N ALA A 10 -4.21 -4.47 -4.76
CA ALA A 10 -4.33 -3.09 -5.22
C ALA A 10 -5.73 -2.78 -5.79
N TRP A 11 -6.33 -3.74 -6.51
CA TRP A 11 -7.69 -3.60 -7.06
C TRP A 11 -8.76 -3.39 -5.99
N TYR A 12 -8.62 -4.00 -4.81
CA TYR A 12 -9.57 -3.83 -3.71
C TYR A 12 -9.50 -2.42 -3.13
N PHE A 13 -8.29 -1.87 -3.06
CA PHE A 13 -8.08 -0.48 -2.67
C PHE A 13 -8.71 0.48 -3.69
N GLU A 14 -8.49 0.25 -4.98
CA GLU A 14 -9.06 1.08 -6.05
C GLU A 14 -10.59 1.13 -5.98
N LEU A 15 -11.25 0.01 -5.67
CA LEU A 15 -12.72 -0.05 -5.58
C LEU A 15 -13.31 0.65 -4.33
N HIS A 16 -12.63 0.61 -3.18
CA HIS A 16 -13.25 1.01 -1.91
C HIS A 16 -12.63 2.23 -1.22
N TRP A 17 -11.38 2.55 -1.54
CA TRP A 17 -10.57 3.51 -0.80
C TRP A 17 -10.00 4.62 -1.66
N LEU A 18 -10.20 4.56 -2.98
CA LEU A 18 -9.71 5.55 -3.92
C LEU A 18 -10.24 6.95 -3.61
N ASP A 19 -11.56 7.11 -3.51
CA ASP A 19 -12.21 8.41 -3.24
C ASP A 19 -11.69 9.05 -1.94
N ARG A 20 -11.51 8.25 -0.89
CA ARG A 20 -10.97 8.72 0.39
C ARG A 20 -9.51 9.13 0.28
N SER A 21 -8.74 8.43 -0.54
CA SER A 21 -7.33 8.70 -0.77
C SER A 21 -7.14 9.97 -1.60
N GLU A 22 -7.95 10.17 -2.64
CA GLU A 22 -7.96 11.40 -3.42
C GLU A 22 -8.36 12.61 -2.56
N ALA A 23 -9.39 12.47 -1.71
CA ALA A 23 -9.77 13.51 -0.76
C ALA A 23 -8.70 13.80 0.31
N ALA A 24 -7.88 12.81 0.68
CA ALA A 24 -6.76 13.01 1.58
C ALA A 24 -5.61 13.76 0.88
N ILE A 25 -5.30 13.37 -0.36
CA ILE A 25 -4.30 14.04 -1.20
C ILE A 25 -4.70 15.50 -1.45
N SER A 26 -5.97 15.77 -1.73
CA SER A 26 -6.45 17.14 -1.95
C SER A 26 -6.34 18.04 -0.71
N LYS A 27 -6.27 17.44 0.48
CA LYS A 27 -6.00 18.13 1.76
C LYS A 27 -4.51 18.31 2.06
N GLY A 28 -3.63 17.88 1.14
CA GLY A 28 -2.17 17.97 1.28
C GLY A 28 -1.56 16.82 2.08
N TYR A 29 -2.26 15.70 2.25
CA TYR A 29 -1.70 14.51 2.88
C TYR A 29 -0.93 13.65 1.86
N GLU A 30 0.10 12.98 2.35
CA GLU A 30 0.90 12.04 1.56
C GLU A 30 0.27 10.65 1.74
N VAL A 31 -0.29 10.10 0.66
CA VAL A 31 -0.93 8.78 0.70
C VAL A 31 0.01 7.75 0.09
N HIS A 32 0.26 6.69 0.85
CA HIS A 32 1.07 5.55 0.46
C HIS A 32 0.21 4.30 0.45
N LEU A 33 0.32 3.51 -0.62
CA LEU A 33 -0.33 2.21 -0.74
C LEU A 33 0.72 1.12 -0.71
N VAL A 34 0.66 0.24 0.28
CA VAL A 34 1.50 -0.94 0.39
C VAL A 34 0.64 -2.16 0.08
N SER A 35 0.91 -2.81 -1.04
CA SER A 35 0.11 -3.94 -1.52
C SER A 35 0.91 -4.82 -2.47
N ASN A 36 0.40 -6.02 -2.74
CA ASN A 36 0.85 -6.80 -3.89
C ASN A 36 0.25 -6.20 -5.18
N PHE A 37 1.12 -5.72 -6.07
CA PHE A 37 0.74 -5.21 -7.39
C PHE A 37 0.98 -6.28 -8.45
N ALA A 38 0.01 -7.17 -8.63
CA ALA A 38 0.07 -8.20 -9.67
C ALA A 38 -0.08 -7.64 -11.10
N ASP A 39 -0.58 -6.40 -11.25
CA ASP A 39 -0.78 -5.71 -12.52
C ASP A 39 -0.17 -4.30 -12.46
N ASP A 40 0.83 -4.06 -13.30
CA ASP A 40 1.52 -2.78 -13.42
C ASP A 40 0.58 -1.66 -13.92
N ALA A 41 -0.48 -1.99 -14.67
CA ALA A 41 -1.45 -1.00 -15.13
C ALA A 41 -2.19 -0.36 -13.95
N ILE A 42 -2.59 -1.17 -12.96
CA ILE A 42 -3.24 -0.69 -11.74
C ILE A 42 -2.28 0.19 -10.94
N LYS A 43 -1.03 -0.25 -10.77
CA LYS A 43 0.00 0.54 -10.08
C LYS A 43 0.20 1.91 -10.75
N ASN A 44 0.38 1.92 -12.07
CA ASN A 44 0.58 3.15 -12.84
C ASN A 44 -0.64 4.07 -12.77
N ASN A 45 -1.87 3.53 -12.75
CA ASN A 45 -3.08 4.33 -12.61
C ASN A 45 -3.13 5.03 -11.24
N LEU A 46 -2.80 4.30 -10.17
CA LEU A 46 -2.80 4.83 -8.80
C LEU A 46 -1.68 5.86 -8.59
N GLU A 47 -0.49 5.62 -9.14
CA GLU A 47 0.62 6.59 -9.08
C GLU A 47 0.30 7.89 -9.82
N LYS A 48 -0.39 7.82 -10.98
CA LYS A 48 -0.86 9.01 -11.71
C LYS A 48 -1.85 9.85 -10.89
N LYS A 49 -2.58 9.23 -9.96
CA LYS A 49 -3.51 9.91 -9.04
C LYS A 49 -2.81 10.50 -7.80
N GLY A 50 -1.48 10.39 -7.71
CA GLY A 50 -0.68 10.93 -6.62
C GLY A 50 -0.49 9.98 -5.44
N ILE A 51 -0.87 8.70 -5.57
CA ILE A 51 -0.68 7.68 -4.53
C ILE A 51 0.69 7.05 -4.70
N LYS A 52 1.49 7.02 -3.63
CA LYS A 52 2.82 6.38 -3.64
C LYS A 52 2.69 4.88 -3.44
N CYS A 53 2.95 4.10 -4.48
CA CYS A 53 2.78 2.65 -4.46
C CYS A 53 4.05 1.91 -4.02
N TRP A 54 3.92 1.00 -3.06
CA TRP A 54 4.98 0.18 -2.51
C TRP A 54 4.63 -1.29 -2.67
N ASP A 55 5.36 -1.97 -3.54
CA ASP A 55 5.10 -3.37 -3.80
C ASP A 55 5.64 -4.26 -2.68
N ILE A 56 4.81 -5.23 -2.29
CA ILE A 56 5.17 -6.27 -1.33
C ILE A 56 4.49 -7.58 -1.74
N GLU A 57 5.29 -8.63 -1.87
CA GLU A 57 4.79 -9.93 -2.28
C GLU A 57 3.97 -10.59 -1.15
N LEU A 58 2.64 -10.45 -1.22
CA LEU A 58 1.70 -11.06 -0.28
C LEU A 58 1.18 -12.37 -0.86
N ASN A 59 1.61 -13.49 -0.30
CA ASN A 59 1.10 -14.81 -0.66
C ASN A 59 -0.02 -15.24 0.31
N ARG A 60 -1.26 -15.15 -0.17
CA ARG A 60 -2.50 -15.36 0.60
C ARG A 60 -2.68 -16.78 1.16
N PHE A 61 -1.93 -17.75 0.63
CA PHE A 61 -2.06 -19.17 0.98
C PHE A 61 -0.79 -19.76 1.60
N SER A 62 0.21 -18.92 1.89
CA SER A 62 1.45 -19.38 2.50
C SER A 62 1.24 -19.80 3.96
N LYS A 63 1.22 -21.12 4.23
CA LYS A 63 1.39 -21.69 5.59
C LYS A 63 2.84 -21.60 6.10
N ASN A 64 3.74 -21.03 5.31
CA ASN A 64 5.16 -20.95 5.64
C ASN A 64 5.43 -19.74 6.55
N VAL A 65 5.70 -20.00 7.82
CA VAL A 65 6.00 -19.00 8.85
C VAL A 65 7.20 -18.13 8.47
N PHE A 66 8.22 -18.69 7.81
CA PHE A 66 9.40 -17.92 7.37
C PHE A 66 9.05 -16.86 6.33
N LYS A 67 8.14 -17.18 5.39
CA LYS A 67 7.65 -16.20 4.41
C LYS A 67 6.88 -15.06 5.08
N ASN A 68 6.05 -15.37 6.09
CA ASN A 68 5.32 -14.35 6.85
C ASN A 68 6.26 -13.43 7.64
N ILE A 69 7.34 -13.97 8.23
CA ILE A 69 8.38 -13.16 8.88
C ILE A 69 9.07 -12.26 7.85
N SER A 70 9.40 -12.78 6.67
CA SER A 70 9.99 -11.98 5.59
C SER A 70 9.09 -10.81 5.19
N ILE A 71 7.80 -11.05 4.93
CA ILE A 71 6.79 -10.02 4.64
C ILE A 71 6.75 -8.97 5.75
N LEU A 72 6.70 -9.40 7.01
CA LEU A 72 6.68 -8.49 8.15
C LEU A 72 7.96 -7.62 8.22
N THR A 73 9.13 -8.19 7.92
CA THR A 73 10.37 -7.42 7.86
C THR A 73 10.42 -6.44 6.69
N ALA A 74 9.89 -6.83 5.53
CA ALA A 74 9.78 -5.95 4.35
C ALA A 74 8.84 -4.78 4.65
N PHE A 75 7.66 -5.07 5.20
CA PHE A 75 6.70 -4.05 5.62
C PHE A 75 7.30 -3.09 6.65
N ARG A 76 8.04 -3.60 7.65
CA ARG A 76 8.74 -2.75 8.63
C ARG A 76 9.79 -1.85 7.99
N LYS A 77 10.53 -2.32 6.98
CA LYS A 77 11.49 -1.49 6.23
C LYS A 77 10.78 -0.36 5.49
N ILE A 78 9.67 -0.66 4.82
CA ILE A 78 8.84 0.33 4.13
C ILE A 78 8.32 1.37 5.14
N CYS A 79 7.77 0.93 6.27
CA CYS A 79 7.28 1.82 7.33
C CYS A 79 8.38 2.74 7.89
N LYS A 80 9.62 2.24 8.03
CA LYS A 80 10.75 3.08 8.48
C LYS A 80 11.12 4.17 7.47
N GLN A 81 10.94 3.90 6.16
CA GLN A 81 11.19 4.88 5.10
C GLN A 81 10.06 5.93 5.04
N ILE A 82 8.81 5.48 5.12
CA ILE A 82 7.65 6.36 5.06
C ILE A 82 7.52 7.19 6.34
N LYS A 83 7.77 6.62 7.53
CA LYS A 83 7.42 7.18 8.84
C LYS A 83 5.94 7.62 8.87
N PRO A 84 5.00 6.67 8.79
CA PRO A 84 3.57 6.96 8.73
C PRO A 84 3.04 7.57 10.04
N ASP A 85 2.12 8.51 9.91
CA ASP A 85 1.36 9.07 11.02
C ASP A 85 0.09 8.25 11.30
N LEU A 86 -0.45 7.59 10.25
CA LEU A 86 -1.67 6.80 10.32
C LEU A 86 -1.57 5.55 9.42
N PHE A 87 -2.05 4.42 9.94
CA PHE A 87 -2.23 3.17 9.20
C PHE A 87 -3.70 2.90 8.98
N ILE A 88 -4.07 2.47 7.76
CA ILE A 88 -5.42 2.08 7.35
C ILE A 88 -5.36 0.70 6.67
#